data_AF-A0A9D6LBJ4-F1
#
_entry.id   AF-A0A9D6LBJ4-F1
#
_cell.length_a   1.000
_cell.length_b   1.000
_cell.length_c   1.000
_cell.angle_alpha   90.00
_cell.angle_beta   90.00
_cell.angle_gamma   90.00
#
_symmetry.space_group_name_H-M   'P 1'
#
loop_
_entity.id
_entity.type
_entity.pdbx_description
1 polymer ?
#
loop_
_entity_poly.entity_id
_entity_poly.type
_entity_poly.pdbx_seq_one_letter_code
_entity_poly.pdbx_strand_id
1 'polypeptide(L)'
;MIRLLVAVLAAFQLSTALAAPAAPPHPSAGNGKVESILTLARKEFYRARYEAALKLLEGYLAHGKIGKTRPILHFYVITSIGHIYLHVKQDPDGAIAFFSKVQSDPRLKAAEQDIVSGWISGAREWKKLGKLPKDVTDADTLFSLGKQYFDAGVKKQKFTLDPAAAADFSIAAAYFVPFTVHFDKDERDGEALYMMGEIRRRTWSDNEYWSENFYLTEVIRRHPGTELAQKAYSALEDDVHFGYSGSGGDNTPQSWVALLKDLKTLAYGKKSGTEAQKGLN
;
A
#
# COMPACT_ATOMS: atom_id res chain seq x y z
N MET A 1 -21.67 -11.30 9.42
CA MET A 1 -21.23 -11.49 8.02
C MET A 1 -19.80 -11.02 7.73
N ILE A 2 -19.13 -10.26 8.62
CA ILE A 2 -17.76 -9.70 8.39
C ILE A 2 -16.63 -10.73 8.63
N ARG A 3 -16.87 -11.81 9.38
CA ARG A 3 -15.87 -12.87 9.63
C ARG A 3 -15.41 -13.63 8.38
N LEU A 4 -16.09 -13.50 7.24
CA LEU A 4 -15.80 -14.28 6.04
C LEU A 4 -14.87 -13.57 5.02
N LEU A 5 -14.74 -12.24 5.06
CA LEU A 5 -13.88 -11.52 4.08
C LEU A 5 -12.50 -11.16 4.63
N VAL A 6 -12.38 -10.80 5.92
CA VAL A 6 -11.07 -10.50 6.54
C VAL A 6 -10.24 -11.78 6.75
N ALA A 7 -10.91 -12.92 6.95
CA ALA A 7 -10.26 -14.23 6.99
C ALA A 7 -9.58 -14.63 5.67
N VAL A 8 -9.96 -14.04 4.53
CA VAL A 8 -9.32 -14.37 3.23
C VAL A 8 -7.92 -13.76 3.11
N LEU A 9 -7.62 -12.67 3.82
CA LEU A 9 -6.25 -12.13 3.90
C LEU A 9 -5.44 -12.66 5.09
N ALA A 10 -6.08 -13.02 6.21
CA ALA A 10 -5.37 -13.51 7.40
C ALA A 10 -5.16 -15.05 7.44
N ALA A 11 -5.93 -15.84 6.70
CA ALA A 11 -5.86 -17.31 6.75
C ALA A 11 -4.88 -17.95 5.73
N PHE A 12 -4.10 -17.17 4.98
CA PHE A 12 -3.15 -17.69 3.99
C PHE A 12 -1.73 -17.95 4.52
N GLN A 13 -1.61 -18.29 5.81
CA GLN A 13 -0.38 -18.84 6.41
C GLN A 13 -0.50 -20.30 6.89
N LEU A 14 -1.61 -20.99 6.57
CA LEU A 14 -1.63 -22.44 6.67
C LEU A 14 -0.91 -23.05 5.46
N SER A 15 0.34 -23.46 5.69
CA SER A 15 1.20 -24.24 4.79
C SER A 15 0.49 -25.47 4.24
N THR A 16 -0.21 -25.34 3.12
CA THR A 16 -0.31 -26.43 2.17
C THR A 16 1.03 -26.51 1.45
N ALA A 17 1.80 -27.55 1.72
CA ALA A 17 2.95 -27.93 0.92
C ALA A 17 2.48 -28.33 -0.50
N LEU A 18 2.14 -27.33 -1.32
CA LEU A 18 1.96 -27.50 -2.74
C LEU A 18 3.33 -27.76 -3.34
N ALA A 19 3.42 -28.82 -4.15
CA ALA A 19 4.62 -29.17 -4.90
C ALA A 19 5.26 -27.93 -5.53
N ALA A 20 6.58 -27.80 -5.39
CA ALA A 20 7.32 -26.65 -5.92
C ALA A 20 6.94 -26.44 -7.39
N PRO A 21 6.47 -25.24 -7.79
CA PRO A 21 6.17 -24.98 -9.18
C PRO A 21 7.44 -25.18 -10.01
N ALA A 22 7.28 -25.82 -11.18
CA ALA A 22 8.36 -26.02 -12.13
C ALA A 22 9.14 -24.72 -12.36
N ALA A 23 10.47 -24.82 -12.43
CA ALA A 23 11.34 -23.67 -12.66
C ALA A 23 10.84 -22.88 -13.89
N PRO A 24 10.63 -21.55 -13.76
CA PRO A 24 10.13 -20.77 -14.88
C PRO A 24 11.09 -20.88 -16.07
N PRO A 25 10.57 -21.00 -17.30
CA PRO A 25 11.40 -21.16 -18.48
C PRO A 25 12.40 -20.00 -18.62
N HIS A 26 13.66 -20.34 -18.92
CA HIS A 26 14.69 -19.36 -19.25
C HIS A 26 14.34 -18.68 -20.58
N PRO A 27 14.08 -17.35 -20.63
CA PRO A 27 13.58 -16.75 -21.86
C PRO A 27 14.73 -16.32 -22.80
N SER A 28 14.48 -16.18 -24.11
CA SER A 28 15.48 -15.84 -25.16
C SER A 28 15.63 -14.32 -25.40
N ALA A 29 16.77 -13.89 -25.95
CA ALA A 29 17.37 -12.54 -25.82
C ALA A 29 16.82 -11.38 -26.69
N GLY A 30 15.49 -11.19 -26.81
CA GLY A 30 14.88 -10.04 -27.51
C GLY A 30 14.36 -8.92 -26.59
N ASN A 31 14.14 -7.68 -27.07
CA ASN A 31 13.56 -6.59 -26.25
C ASN A 31 12.15 -6.92 -25.70
N GLY A 32 11.35 -7.72 -26.43
CA GLY A 32 10.05 -8.22 -25.92
C GLY A 32 10.18 -9.11 -24.67
N LYS A 33 11.38 -9.62 -24.38
CA LYS A 33 11.67 -10.41 -23.18
C LYS A 33 11.51 -9.59 -21.90
N VAL A 34 11.99 -8.35 -21.87
CA VAL A 34 12.04 -7.54 -20.65
C VAL A 34 10.63 -7.14 -20.21
N GLU A 35 9.79 -6.71 -21.16
CA GLU A 35 8.39 -6.42 -20.89
C GLU A 35 7.61 -7.68 -20.47
N SER A 36 7.91 -8.84 -21.06
CA SER A 36 7.28 -10.11 -20.66
C SER A 36 7.64 -10.51 -19.22
N ILE A 37 8.88 -10.27 -18.78
CA ILE A 37 9.31 -10.53 -17.38
C ILE A 37 8.52 -9.64 -16.43
N LEU A 38 8.38 -8.35 -16.74
CA LEU A 38 7.68 -7.42 -15.87
C LEU A 38 6.17 -7.72 -15.79
N THR A 39 5.55 -8.06 -16.92
CA THR A 39 4.15 -8.50 -16.95
C THR A 39 3.94 -9.76 -16.11
N LEU A 40 4.84 -10.73 -16.21
CA LEU A 40 4.77 -11.95 -15.39
C LEU A 40 5.01 -11.63 -13.90
N ALA A 41 5.98 -10.78 -13.58
CA ALA A 41 6.27 -10.36 -12.22
C ALA A 41 5.06 -9.70 -11.56
N ARG A 42 4.39 -8.79 -12.26
CA ARG A 42 3.13 -8.15 -11.84
C ARG A 42 2.06 -9.19 -11.56
N LYS A 43 1.86 -10.14 -12.47
CA LYS A 43 0.89 -11.22 -12.32
C LYS A 43 1.15 -12.08 -11.09
N GLU A 44 2.40 -12.45 -10.84
CA GLU A 44 2.75 -13.23 -9.64
C GLU A 44 2.61 -12.39 -8.36
N PHE A 45 2.91 -11.09 -8.41
CA PHE A 45 2.70 -10.15 -7.30
C PHE A 45 1.22 -10.07 -6.91
N TYR A 46 0.33 -9.85 -7.88
CA TYR A 46 -1.13 -9.78 -7.64
C TYR A 46 -1.75 -11.12 -7.20
N ARG A 47 -1.08 -12.23 -7.48
CA ARG A 47 -1.48 -13.56 -7.00
C ARG A 47 -0.92 -13.88 -5.61
N ALA A 48 -0.31 -12.89 -4.95
CA ALA A 48 0.38 -13.05 -3.66
C ALA A 48 1.50 -14.11 -3.69
N ARG A 49 2.08 -14.40 -4.86
CA ARG A 49 3.22 -15.32 -5.02
C ARG A 49 4.53 -14.54 -4.97
N TYR A 50 4.75 -13.91 -3.82
CA TYR A 50 5.78 -12.87 -3.66
C TYR A 50 7.21 -13.34 -3.90
N GLU A 51 7.57 -14.59 -3.57
CA GLU A 51 8.90 -15.14 -3.88
C GLU A 51 9.15 -15.27 -5.38
N ALA A 52 8.14 -15.73 -6.14
CA ALA A 52 8.22 -15.82 -7.59
C ALA A 52 8.28 -14.42 -8.24
N ALA A 53 7.46 -13.49 -7.73
CA ALA A 53 7.47 -12.09 -8.16
C ALA A 53 8.84 -11.45 -7.90
N LEU A 54 9.39 -11.60 -6.69
CA LEU A 54 10.68 -11.07 -6.29
C LEU A 54 11.78 -11.54 -7.25
N LYS A 55 11.88 -12.84 -7.49
CA LYS A 55 12.87 -13.40 -8.42
C LYS A 55 12.78 -12.78 -9.83
N LEU A 56 11.57 -12.55 -10.34
CA LEU A 56 11.36 -11.92 -11.65
C LEU A 56 11.72 -10.43 -11.65
N LEU A 57 11.37 -9.70 -10.59
CA LEU A 57 11.69 -8.28 -10.41
C LEU A 57 13.21 -8.06 -10.27
N GLU A 58 13.90 -8.89 -9.48
CA GLU A 58 15.36 -8.85 -9.35
C GLU A 58 16.04 -9.18 -10.69
N GLY A 59 15.52 -10.17 -11.42
CA GLY A 59 15.98 -10.50 -12.77
C GLY A 59 15.78 -9.36 -13.76
N TYR A 60 14.69 -8.59 -13.63
CA TYR A 60 14.46 -7.38 -14.42
C TYR A 60 15.54 -6.33 -14.15
N LEU A 61 15.94 -6.06 -12.90
CA LEU A 61 17.01 -5.10 -12.60
C LEU A 61 18.39 -5.61 -13.04
N ALA A 62 18.66 -6.90 -12.89
CA ALA A 62 19.93 -7.48 -13.30
C ALA A 62 20.14 -7.41 -14.83
N HIS A 63 19.11 -7.74 -15.61
CA HIS A 63 19.23 -7.92 -17.07
C HIS A 63 18.57 -6.82 -17.90
N GLY A 64 17.78 -5.95 -17.28
CA GLY A 64 17.16 -4.83 -17.95
C GLY A 64 18.21 -3.90 -18.54
N LYS A 65 17.93 -3.35 -19.72
CA LYS A 65 18.70 -2.22 -20.26
C LYS A 65 18.30 -0.95 -19.49
N ILE A 66 18.68 -0.89 -18.21
CA ILE A 66 18.45 0.26 -17.33
C ILE A 66 19.01 1.49 -18.08
N GLY A 67 18.12 2.42 -18.45
CA GLY A 67 18.45 3.62 -19.24
C GLY A 67 17.76 3.72 -20.61
N LYS A 68 17.33 2.60 -21.23
CA LYS A 68 16.54 2.59 -22.48
C LYS A 68 15.05 2.28 -22.27
N THR A 69 14.70 1.80 -21.09
CA THR A 69 13.33 1.52 -20.63
C THR A 69 12.68 2.77 -20.04
N ARG A 70 11.35 2.77 -19.94
CA ARG A 70 10.58 3.89 -19.35
C ARG A 70 10.93 4.00 -17.85
N PRO A 71 11.41 5.17 -17.35
CA PRO A 71 11.80 5.35 -15.93
C PRO A 71 10.73 4.90 -14.91
N ILE A 72 9.46 5.12 -15.24
CA ILE A 72 8.33 4.71 -14.39
C ILE A 72 8.33 3.21 -14.06
N LEU A 73 8.82 2.36 -14.98
CA LEU A 73 8.89 0.92 -14.75
C LEU A 73 9.97 0.58 -13.71
N HIS A 74 11.06 1.34 -13.64
CA HIS A 74 12.10 1.11 -12.62
C HIS A 74 11.61 1.47 -11.24
N PHE A 75 10.91 2.60 -11.12
CA PHE A 75 10.28 2.99 -9.87
C PHE A 75 9.31 1.93 -9.38
N TYR A 76 8.44 1.43 -10.25
CA TYR A 76 7.55 0.32 -9.93
C TYR A 76 8.33 -0.91 -9.43
N VAL A 77 9.39 -1.33 -10.13
CA VAL A 77 10.16 -2.53 -9.78
C VAL A 77 10.87 -2.36 -8.44
N ILE A 78 11.59 -1.26 -8.23
CA ILE A 78 12.31 -0.95 -6.98
C ILE A 78 11.33 -0.92 -5.81
N THR A 79 10.21 -0.20 -5.95
CA THR A 79 9.18 -0.10 -4.91
C THR A 79 8.52 -1.44 -4.62
N SER A 80 8.23 -2.26 -5.64
CA SER A 80 7.63 -3.59 -5.45
C SER A 80 8.58 -4.53 -4.71
N ILE A 81 9.88 -4.49 -5.02
CA ILE A 81 10.89 -5.27 -4.30
C ILE A 81 10.96 -4.81 -2.84
N GLY A 82 10.99 -3.50 -2.59
CA GLY A 82 11.01 -2.94 -1.24
C GLY A 82 9.79 -3.35 -0.42
N HIS A 83 8.62 -3.32 -1.03
CA HIS A 83 7.38 -3.81 -0.43
C HIS A 83 7.47 -5.30 -0.08
N ILE A 84 7.97 -6.16 -0.98
CA ILE A 84 8.12 -7.59 -0.68
C ILE A 84 9.06 -7.80 0.50
N TYR A 85 10.24 -7.18 0.51
CA TYR A 85 11.19 -7.37 1.60
C TYR A 85 10.65 -6.83 2.93
N LEU A 86 10.14 -5.59 2.94
CA LEU A 86 9.79 -4.93 4.19
C LEU A 86 8.38 -5.26 4.67
N HIS A 87 7.36 -5.20 3.81
CA HIS A 87 5.98 -5.45 4.25
C HIS A 87 5.69 -6.95 4.37
N VAL A 88 6.02 -7.74 3.34
CA VAL A 88 5.63 -9.15 3.25
C VAL A 88 6.58 -10.06 4.03
N LYS A 89 7.88 -10.01 3.71
CA LYS A 89 8.89 -10.91 4.31
C LYS A 89 9.33 -10.44 5.70
N GLN A 90 9.15 -9.16 6.01
CA GLN A 90 9.64 -8.52 7.23
C GLN A 90 11.15 -8.76 7.43
N ASP A 91 11.90 -8.61 6.33
CA ASP A 91 13.33 -8.91 6.22
C ASP A 91 14.14 -7.63 5.92
N PRO A 92 14.41 -6.79 6.95
CA PRO A 92 15.18 -5.56 6.76
C PRO A 92 16.63 -5.83 6.34
N ASP A 93 17.21 -6.96 6.75
CA ASP A 93 18.59 -7.32 6.39
C ASP A 93 18.70 -7.70 4.92
N GLY A 94 17.78 -8.52 4.43
CA GLY A 94 17.65 -8.82 3.00
C GLY A 94 17.44 -7.56 2.16
N ALA A 95 16.57 -6.65 2.62
CA ALA A 95 16.35 -5.37 1.94
C ALA A 95 17.64 -4.53 1.84
N ILE A 96 18.37 -4.37 2.96
CA ILE A 96 19.61 -3.59 2.99
C ILE A 96 20.65 -4.19 2.05
N ALA A 97 20.84 -5.51 2.11
CA ALA A 97 21.81 -6.21 1.26
C ALA A 97 21.46 -6.06 -0.22
N PHE A 98 20.20 -6.29 -0.58
CA PHE A 98 19.71 -6.16 -1.94
C PHE A 98 19.88 -4.73 -2.47
N PHE A 99 19.34 -3.74 -1.76
CA PHE A 99 19.34 -2.36 -2.23
C PHE A 99 20.72 -1.73 -2.22
N SER A 100 21.63 -2.14 -1.32
CA SER A 100 23.02 -1.68 -1.34
C SER A 100 23.75 -2.15 -2.60
N LYS A 101 23.46 -3.37 -3.08
CA LYS A 101 23.95 -3.86 -4.38
C LYS A 101 23.36 -3.03 -5.53
N VAL A 102 22.04 -2.79 -5.51
CA VAL A 102 21.36 -1.98 -6.54
C VAL A 102 21.89 -0.55 -6.57
N GLN A 103 22.15 0.07 -5.43
CA GLN A 103 22.69 1.43 -5.31
C GLN A 103 24.05 1.59 -6.00
N SER A 104 24.85 0.52 -6.04
CA SER A 104 26.16 0.52 -6.70
C SER A 104 26.09 0.40 -8.23
N ASP A 105 24.89 0.22 -8.81
CA ASP A 105 24.71 0.06 -10.24
C ASP A 105 24.86 1.42 -10.97
N PRO A 106 25.88 1.59 -11.84
CA PRO A 106 26.14 2.87 -12.51
C PRO A 106 25.06 3.23 -13.55
N ARG A 107 24.14 2.30 -13.85
CA ARG A 107 23.04 2.56 -14.79
C ARG A 107 21.89 3.34 -14.14
N LEU A 108 21.83 3.41 -12.81
CA LEU A 108 20.79 4.18 -12.10
C LEU A 108 21.02 5.68 -12.23
N LYS A 109 19.95 6.39 -12.54
CA LYS A 109 19.85 7.85 -12.50
C LYS A 109 19.71 8.31 -11.05
N ALA A 110 20.02 9.59 -10.81
CA ALA A 110 19.91 10.21 -9.48
C ALA A 110 18.55 9.96 -8.79
N ALA A 111 17.44 10.14 -9.52
CA ALA A 111 16.10 9.89 -8.96
C ALA A 111 15.88 8.43 -8.53
N GLU A 112 16.49 7.45 -9.22
CA GLU A 112 16.39 6.04 -8.85
C GLU A 112 17.29 5.74 -7.64
N GLN A 113 18.46 6.38 -7.56
CA GLN A 113 19.36 6.30 -6.40
C GLN A 113 18.72 6.87 -5.14
N ASP A 114 17.95 7.97 -5.23
CA ASP A 114 17.25 8.56 -4.09
C ASP A 114 16.22 7.59 -3.51
N ILE A 115 15.45 6.90 -4.37
CA ILE A 115 14.47 5.90 -3.96
C ILE A 115 15.16 4.72 -3.26
N VAL A 116 16.21 4.17 -3.88
CA VAL A 116 16.99 3.06 -3.31
C VAL A 116 17.57 3.45 -1.94
N SER A 117 18.07 4.69 -1.81
CA SER A 117 18.58 5.22 -0.55
C SER A 117 17.49 5.33 0.51
N GLY A 118 16.29 5.75 0.14
CA GLY A 118 15.11 5.79 1.02
C GLY A 118 14.78 4.41 1.59
N TRP A 119 14.76 3.37 0.74
CA TRP A 119 14.55 1.98 1.18
C TRP A 119 15.63 1.47 2.13
N ILE A 120 16.91 1.74 1.83
CA ILE A 120 18.02 1.37 2.73
C ILE A 120 17.88 2.08 4.09
N SER A 121 17.54 3.37 4.08
CA SER A 121 17.38 4.15 5.32
C SER A 121 16.25 3.62 6.17
N GLY A 122 15.06 3.40 5.59
CA GLY A 122 13.90 2.86 6.30
C GLY A 122 14.18 1.46 6.87
N ALA A 123 14.80 0.57 6.10
CA ALA A 123 15.18 -0.77 6.57
C ALA A 123 16.19 -0.71 7.74
N ARG A 124 17.18 0.20 7.69
CA ARG A 124 18.13 0.40 8.80
C ARG A 124 17.46 0.96 10.05
N GLU A 125 16.54 1.92 9.90
CA GLU A 125 15.75 2.45 11.00
C GLU A 125 14.89 1.36 11.64
N TRP A 126 14.27 0.50 10.84
CA TRP A 126 13.51 -0.63 11.34
C TRP A 126 14.34 -1.65 12.09
N LYS A 127 15.49 -2.02 11.55
CA LYS A 127 16.43 -2.91 12.23
C LYS A 127 16.85 -2.39 13.61
N LYS A 128 17.02 -1.07 13.77
CA LYS A 128 17.41 -0.45 15.05
C LYS A 128 16.33 -0.59 16.14
N LEU A 129 15.04 -0.56 15.77
CA LEU A 129 13.95 -0.72 16.75
C LEU A 129 13.77 -2.17 17.21
N GLY A 130 14.26 -3.14 16.43
CA GLY A 130 14.48 -4.53 16.87
C GLY A 130 13.23 -5.38 17.09
N LYS A 131 12.03 -4.84 16.87
CA LYS A 131 10.77 -5.60 16.90
C LYS A 131 10.24 -5.77 15.49
N LEU A 132 10.00 -7.00 15.07
CA LEU A 132 9.27 -7.28 13.83
C LEU A 132 7.79 -7.51 14.18
N PRO A 133 6.83 -7.13 13.32
CA PRO A 133 5.40 -7.27 13.58
C PRO A 133 5.00 -8.69 13.96
N LYS A 134 5.61 -9.71 13.34
CA LYS A 134 5.37 -11.13 13.67
C LYS A 134 5.75 -11.52 15.11
N ASP A 135 6.64 -10.75 15.74
CA ASP A 135 7.12 -10.99 17.11
C ASP A 135 6.35 -10.13 18.14
N VAL A 136 5.41 -9.29 17.69
CA VAL A 136 4.60 -8.42 18.54
C VAL A 136 3.19 -8.97 18.64
N THR A 137 2.73 -9.26 19.87
CA THR A 137 1.42 -9.87 20.11
C THR A 137 0.42 -8.93 20.78
N ASP A 138 0.85 -7.76 21.27
CA ASP A 138 -0.03 -6.81 21.96
C ASP A 138 -0.47 -5.65 21.05
N ALA A 139 -1.71 -5.20 21.28
CA ALA A 139 -2.35 -4.14 20.51
C ALA A 139 -1.57 -2.81 20.57
N ASP A 140 -1.10 -2.43 21.78
CA ASP A 140 -0.43 -1.16 22.02
C ASP A 140 0.87 -1.04 21.23
N THR A 141 1.70 -2.08 21.24
CA THR A 141 2.98 -2.08 20.53
C THR A 141 2.77 -2.09 19.01
N LEU A 142 1.82 -2.88 18.49
CA LEU A 142 1.51 -2.86 17.05
C LEU A 142 1.04 -1.48 16.59
N PHE A 143 0.07 -0.89 17.31
CA PHE A 143 -0.47 0.42 16.94
C PHE A 143 0.58 1.52 17.04
N SER A 144 1.31 1.60 18.17
CA SER A 144 2.28 2.66 18.40
C SER A 144 3.44 2.63 17.41
N LEU A 145 3.99 1.45 17.09
CA LEU A 145 5.04 1.31 16.09
C LEU A 145 4.50 1.62 14.68
N GLY A 146 3.32 1.11 14.33
CA GLY A 146 2.67 1.43 13.05
C GLY A 146 2.49 2.94 12.86
N LYS A 147 1.97 3.62 13.90
CA LYS A 147 1.78 5.07 13.91
C LYS A 147 3.11 5.82 13.83
N GLN A 148 4.13 5.39 14.57
CA GLN A 148 5.46 6.01 14.53
C GLN A 148 6.04 6.00 13.11
N TYR A 149 5.94 4.88 12.38
CA TYR A 149 6.39 4.79 10.99
C TYR A 149 5.50 5.57 10.03
N PHE A 150 4.19 5.57 10.25
CA PHE A 150 3.28 6.39 9.45
C PHE A 150 3.65 7.88 9.56
N ASP A 151 3.81 8.40 10.78
CA ASP A 151 4.17 9.79 11.04
C ASP A 151 5.56 10.13 10.46
N ALA A 152 6.52 9.20 10.55
CA ALA A 152 7.83 9.35 9.93
C ALA A 152 7.73 9.45 8.40
N GLY A 153 6.90 8.61 7.77
CA GLY A 153 6.61 8.67 6.34
C GLY A 153 5.97 9.99 5.93
N VAL A 154 4.93 10.44 6.64
CA VAL A 154 4.28 11.73 6.39
C VAL A 154 5.27 12.89 6.49
N LYS A 155 6.18 12.88 7.47
CA LYS A 155 7.21 13.91 7.63
C LYS A 155 8.25 13.91 6.50
N LYS A 156 8.63 12.72 6.01
CA LYS A 156 9.60 12.57 4.90
C LYS A 156 8.99 12.95 3.55
N GLN A 157 7.68 12.76 3.40
CA GLN A 157 6.96 12.97 2.16
C GLN A 157 6.78 14.47 1.85
N LYS A 158 7.43 14.97 0.79
CA LYS A 158 7.28 16.38 0.37
C LYS A 158 6.03 16.63 -0.47
N PHE A 159 5.59 15.62 -1.22
CA PHE A 159 4.39 15.65 -2.06
C PHE A 159 3.76 14.26 -2.10
N THR A 160 2.47 14.14 -2.44
CA THR A 160 1.68 12.89 -2.32
C THR A 160 2.28 11.67 -3.02
N LEU A 161 3.05 11.87 -4.09
CA LEU A 161 3.70 10.80 -4.85
C LEU A 161 5.22 10.73 -4.62
N ASP A 162 5.74 11.38 -3.58
CA ASP A 162 7.16 11.34 -3.25
C ASP A 162 7.55 9.95 -2.74
N PRO A 163 8.39 9.21 -3.47
CA PRO A 163 8.75 7.84 -3.12
C PRO A 163 9.68 7.76 -1.90
N ALA A 164 10.22 8.87 -1.40
CA ALA A 164 11.13 8.91 -0.25
C ALA A 164 10.51 8.31 1.03
N ALA A 165 9.18 8.35 1.16
CA ALA A 165 8.44 7.82 2.30
C ALA A 165 7.94 6.37 2.12
N ALA A 166 8.17 5.75 0.95
CA ALA A 166 7.58 4.45 0.62
C ALA A 166 8.00 3.33 1.59
N ALA A 167 9.24 3.39 2.09
CA ALA A 167 9.75 2.44 3.07
C ALA A 167 9.00 2.53 4.40
N ASP A 168 8.88 3.73 4.96
CA ASP A 168 8.18 3.97 6.21
C ASP A 168 6.70 3.56 6.14
N PHE A 169 6.02 3.91 5.04
CA PHE A 169 4.64 3.48 4.84
C PHE A 169 4.49 1.96 4.70
N SER A 170 5.43 1.29 4.04
CA SER A 170 5.42 -0.18 3.93
C SER A 170 5.64 -0.86 5.28
N ILE A 171 6.52 -0.29 6.11
CA ILE A 171 6.77 -0.77 7.48
C ILE A 171 5.53 -0.52 8.35
N ALA A 172 4.95 0.68 8.29
CA ALA A 172 3.73 1.02 9.02
C ALA A 172 2.59 0.04 8.70
N ALA A 173 2.39 -0.28 7.42
CA ALA A 173 1.40 -1.26 7.00
C ALA A 173 1.67 -2.65 7.60
N ALA A 174 2.93 -3.07 7.71
CA ALA A 174 3.30 -4.35 8.32
C ALA A 174 2.86 -4.48 9.78
N TYR A 175 2.75 -3.36 10.51
CA TYR A 175 2.21 -3.33 11.88
C TYR A 175 0.69 -3.18 11.92
N PHE A 176 0.11 -2.36 11.05
CA PHE A 176 -1.34 -2.13 11.05
C PHE A 176 -2.16 -3.32 10.53
N VAL A 177 -1.60 -4.14 9.63
CA VAL A 177 -2.27 -5.35 9.14
C VAL A 177 -2.61 -6.31 10.30
N PRO A 178 -1.66 -6.82 11.11
CA PRO A 178 -2.01 -7.67 12.24
C PRO A 178 -2.84 -6.93 13.30
N PHE A 179 -2.65 -5.61 13.48
CA PHE A 179 -3.45 -4.83 14.41
C PHE A 179 -4.95 -4.87 14.06
N THR A 180 -5.30 -4.47 12.84
CA THR A 180 -6.70 -4.40 12.36
C THR A 180 -7.35 -5.78 12.20
N VAL A 181 -6.55 -6.84 12.05
CA VAL A 181 -7.04 -8.22 11.97
C VAL A 181 -7.32 -8.82 13.35
N HIS A 182 -6.45 -8.59 14.33
CA HIS A 182 -6.52 -9.24 15.64
C HIS A 182 -7.21 -8.39 16.73
N PHE A 183 -7.27 -7.08 16.52
CA PHE A 183 -7.79 -6.10 17.50
C PHE A 183 -8.87 -5.20 16.91
N ASP A 184 -9.78 -5.78 16.11
CA ASP A 184 -10.89 -5.08 15.43
C ASP A 184 -11.94 -4.44 16.38
N LYS A 185 -11.79 -4.65 17.69
CA LYS A 185 -12.60 -4.04 18.76
C LYS A 185 -11.86 -3.00 19.57
N ASP A 186 -10.57 -2.82 19.32
CA ASP A 186 -9.78 -1.77 19.95
C ASP A 186 -10.31 -0.40 19.51
N GLU A 187 -10.35 0.57 20.43
CA GLU A 187 -10.88 1.90 20.15
C GLU A 187 -10.11 2.62 19.03
N ARG A 188 -8.87 2.19 18.76
CA ARG A 188 -7.99 2.73 17.73
C ARG A 188 -8.11 2.03 16.37
N ASP A 189 -8.94 1.00 16.22
CA ASP A 189 -9.14 0.28 14.93
C ASP A 189 -9.47 1.27 13.79
N GLY A 190 -10.39 2.21 14.05
CA GLY A 190 -10.75 3.25 13.07
C GLY A 190 -9.57 4.12 12.65
N GLU A 191 -8.70 4.51 13.60
CA GLU A 191 -7.51 5.32 13.29
C GLU A 191 -6.48 4.53 12.49
N ALA A 192 -6.25 3.26 12.85
CA ALA A 192 -5.36 2.37 12.11
C ALA A 192 -5.86 2.12 10.68
N LEU A 193 -7.16 1.86 10.50
CA LEU A 193 -7.77 1.74 9.17
C LEU A 193 -7.65 3.04 8.38
N TYR A 194 -7.86 4.19 9.00
CA TYR A 194 -7.66 5.48 8.34
C TYR A 194 -6.22 5.65 7.84
N MET A 195 -5.22 5.34 8.68
CA MET A 195 -3.80 5.39 8.29
C MET A 195 -3.46 4.39 7.19
N MET A 196 -4.04 3.18 7.21
CA MET A 196 -3.90 2.22 6.10
C MET A 196 -4.50 2.75 4.79
N GLY A 197 -5.63 3.44 4.87
CA GLY A 197 -6.24 4.13 3.73
C GLY A 197 -5.34 5.24 3.16
N GLU A 198 -4.72 6.03 4.02
CA GLU A 198 -3.74 7.06 3.63
C GLU A 198 -2.45 6.47 3.04
N ILE A 199 -1.90 5.40 3.65
CA ILE A 199 -0.76 4.65 3.11
C ILE A 199 -1.08 4.19 1.68
N ARG A 200 -2.28 3.65 1.48
CA ARG A 200 -2.74 3.19 0.16
C ARG A 200 -2.72 4.31 -0.88
N ARG A 201 -3.27 5.48 -0.55
CA ARG A 201 -3.29 6.68 -1.42
C ARG A 201 -1.88 7.15 -1.81
N ARG A 202 -0.93 7.04 -0.88
CA ARG A 202 0.44 7.58 -1.04
C ARG A 202 1.43 6.62 -1.70
N THR A 203 1.12 5.32 -1.73
CA THR A 203 2.06 4.28 -2.18
C THR A 203 1.67 3.58 -3.48
N TRP A 204 0.40 3.68 -3.92
CA TRP A 204 -0.05 2.96 -5.12
C TRP A 204 0.26 3.70 -6.42
N SER A 205 0.77 2.97 -7.42
CA SER A 205 1.36 3.56 -8.63
C SER A 205 0.84 3.06 -9.98
N ASP A 206 -0.31 2.37 -10.15
CA ASP A 206 -1.02 2.41 -11.47
C ASP A 206 -2.30 1.55 -11.59
N ASN A 207 -2.41 0.33 -11.04
CA ASN A 207 -3.46 -0.61 -11.48
C ASN A 207 -4.60 -0.92 -10.49
N GLU A 208 -4.36 -0.94 -9.18
CA GLU A 208 -5.47 -1.07 -8.20
C GLU A 208 -5.93 0.28 -7.66
N TYR A 209 -5.37 1.36 -8.21
CA TYR A 209 -5.86 2.70 -7.97
C TYR A 209 -7.35 2.83 -8.34
N TRP A 210 -7.80 2.03 -9.31
CA TRP A 210 -9.20 1.96 -9.73
C TRP A 210 -10.10 1.06 -8.87
N SER A 211 -9.55 0.37 -7.85
CA SER A 211 -10.36 -0.41 -6.92
C SER A 211 -10.69 0.39 -5.67
N GLU A 212 -11.83 0.08 -5.03
CA GLU A 212 -12.29 0.75 -3.81
C GLU A 212 -11.20 0.81 -2.75
N ASN A 213 -10.90 2.01 -2.21
CA ASN A 213 -10.08 2.16 -1.02
C ASN A 213 -10.86 1.63 0.19
N PHE A 214 -10.82 0.30 0.33
CA PHE A 214 -11.56 -0.47 1.31
C PHE A 214 -11.35 0.05 2.73
N TYR A 215 -10.12 0.44 3.08
CA TYR A 215 -9.80 0.92 4.43
C TYR A 215 -10.57 2.20 4.79
N LEU A 216 -10.54 3.23 3.93
CA LEU A 216 -11.28 4.48 4.17
C LEU A 216 -12.78 4.23 4.21
N THR A 217 -13.27 3.36 3.32
CA THR A 217 -14.69 2.99 3.28
C THR A 217 -15.12 2.28 4.56
N GLU A 218 -14.30 1.38 5.10
CA GLU A 218 -14.58 0.71 6.37
C GLU A 218 -14.59 1.67 7.55
N VAL A 219 -13.71 2.68 7.59
CA VAL A 219 -13.76 3.73 8.62
C VAL A 219 -15.11 4.44 8.61
N ILE A 220 -15.60 4.84 7.42
CA ILE A 220 -16.89 5.53 7.27
C ILE A 220 -18.06 4.63 7.72
N ARG A 221 -18.03 3.34 7.37
CA ARG A 221 -19.09 2.39 7.71
C ARG A 221 -19.11 2.03 9.19
N ARG A 222 -17.95 1.90 9.82
CA ARG A 222 -17.82 1.47 11.24
C ARG A 222 -17.98 2.62 12.23
N HIS A 223 -17.65 3.85 11.82
CA HIS A 223 -17.68 5.03 12.69
C HIS A 223 -18.55 6.17 12.12
N PRO A 224 -19.80 5.90 11.69
CA PRO A 224 -20.63 6.90 11.01
C PRO A 224 -20.88 8.14 11.89
N GLY A 225 -20.94 9.31 11.26
CA GLY A 225 -21.19 10.59 11.93
C GLY A 225 -20.03 11.16 12.74
N THR A 226 -18.89 10.45 12.86
CA THR A 226 -17.72 10.91 13.62
C THR A 226 -16.82 11.82 12.77
N GLU A 227 -15.99 12.65 13.43
CA GLU A 227 -14.96 13.44 12.73
C GLU A 227 -14.00 12.57 11.91
N LEU A 228 -13.69 11.37 12.41
CA LEU A 228 -12.84 10.41 11.72
C LEU A 228 -13.48 9.90 10.43
N ALA A 229 -14.78 9.58 10.44
CA ALA A 229 -15.50 9.20 9.22
C ALA A 229 -15.59 10.34 8.21
N GLN A 230 -15.77 11.58 8.67
CA GLN A 230 -15.74 12.76 7.80
C GLN A 230 -14.36 12.93 7.15
N LYS A 231 -13.29 12.80 7.93
CA LYS A 231 -11.91 12.85 7.42
C LYS A 231 -11.63 11.73 6.42
N ALA A 232 -12.09 10.51 6.70
CA ALA A 232 -11.98 9.38 5.79
C ALA A 232 -12.79 9.58 4.49
N TYR A 233 -13.98 10.17 4.59
CA TYR A 233 -14.79 10.51 3.42
C TYR A 233 -14.10 11.57 2.55
N SER A 234 -13.61 12.67 3.13
CA SER A 234 -12.89 13.69 2.37
C SER A 234 -11.66 13.10 1.68
N ALA A 235 -10.90 12.26 2.39
CA ALA A 235 -9.76 11.56 1.82
C ALA A 235 -10.15 10.66 0.63
N LEU A 236 -11.25 9.91 0.75
CA LEU A 236 -11.75 9.03 -0.30
C LEU A 236 -12.30 9.79 -1.50
N GLU A 237 -13.08 10.86 -1.26
CA GLU A 237 -13.62 11.74 -2.30
C GLU A 237 -12.49 12.37 -3.11
N ASP A 238 -11.48 12.93 -2.44
CA ASP A 238 -10.28 13.47 -3.08
C ASP A 238 -9.54 12.42 -3.91
N ASP A 239 -9.39 11.20 -3.38
CA ASP A 239 -8.71 10.10 -4.07
C ASP A 239 -9.46 9.71 -5.35
N VAL A 240 -10.78 9.54 -5.28
CA VAL A 240 -11.60 9.18 -6.46
C VAL A 240 -11.59 10.30 -7.49
N HIS A 241 -11.78 11.56 -7.08
CA HIS A 241 -11.76 12.68 -8.00
C HIS A 241 -10.39 12.87 -8.65
N PHE A 242 -9.29 12.77 -7.90
CA PHE A 242 -7.94 12.83 -8.49
C PHE A 242 -7.77 11.78 -9.60
N GLY A 243 -8.41 10.64 -9.44
CA GLY A 243 -8.27 9.53 -10.36
C GLY A 243 -9.03 9.65 -11.66
N TYR A 244 -10.22 10.23 -11.60
CA TYR A 244 -11.11 10.35 -12.75
C TYR A 244 -11.16 11.76 -13.33
N SER A 245 -10.46 12.73 -12.74
CA SER A 245 -10.33 14.09 -13.27
C SER A 245 -9.07 14.28 -14.12
N GLY A 246 -9.15 15.17 -15.10
CA GLY A 246 -8.03 15.53 -15.95
C GLY A 246 -8.35 16.71 -16.86
N SER A 247 -7.56 16.91 -17.91
CA SER A 247 -7.79 18.01 -18.87
C SER A 247 -9.12 17.91 -19.62
N GLY A 248 -9.71 16.72 -19.70
CA GLY A 248 -11.03 16.47 -20.29
C GLY A 248 -12.20 16.66 -19.33
N GLY A 249 -11.97 17.14 -18.10
CA GLY A 249 -12.98 17.25 -17.05
C GLY A 249 -13.00 16.03 -16.11
N ASP A 250 -14.08 15.91 -15.34
CA ASP A 250 -14.31 14.82 -14.40
C ASP A 250 -15.12 13.70 -15.08
N ASN A 251 -14.54 12.51 -15.18
CA ASN A 251 -15.13 11.32 -15.78
C ASN A 251 -15.43 10.24 -14.74
N THR A 252 -15.74 10.63 -13.50
CA THR A 252 -16.04 9.69 -12.41
C THR A 252 -17.23 8.79 -12.80
N PRO A 253 -17.06 7.44 -12.78
CA PRO A 253 -18.13 6.52 -13.12
C PRO A 253 -19.36 6.70 -12.22
N GLN A 254 -20.56 6.51 -12.76
CA GLN A 254 -21.81 6.66 -12.00
C GLN A 254 -21.90 5.74 -10.78
N SER A 255 -21.28 4.56 -10.84
CA SER A 255 -21.17 3.65 -9.68
C SER A 255 -20.39 4.28 -8.52
N TRP A 256 -19.32 5.02 -8.82
CA TRP A 256 -18.52 5.74 -7.84
C TRP A 256 -19.26 6.96 -7.30
N VAL A 257 -19.96 7.71 -8.15
CA VAL A 257 -20.81 8.83 -7.71
C VAL A 257 -21.88 8.36 -6.72
N ALA A 258 -22.55 7.24 -7.03
CA ALA A 258 -23.54 6.64 -6.14
C ALA A 258 -22.92 6.18 -4.80
N LEU A 259 -21.78 5.47 -4.86
CA LEU A 259 -21.06 5.03 -3.65
C LEU A 259 -20.65 6.22 -2.78
N LEU A 260 -20.04 7.26 -3.36
CA LEU A 260 -19.63 8.46 -2.62
C LEU A 260 -20.83 9.16 -1.98
N LYS A 261 -21.96 9.27 -2.67
CA LYS A 261 -23.19 9.85 -2.09
C LYS A 261 -23.67 9.08 -0.85
N ASP A 262 -23.65 7.75 -0.91
CA ASP A 262 -24.07 6.90 0.22
C ASP A 262 -23.09 7.04 1.39
N LEU A 263 -21.78 6.99 1.12
CA LEU A 263 -20.73 7.16 2.12
C LEU A 263 -20.74 8.56 2.75
N LYS A 264 -21.04 9.62 1.98
CA LYS A 264 -21.20 10.99 2.49
C LYS A 264 -22.32 11.06 3.53
N THR A 265 -23.42 10.39 3.24
CA THR A 265 -24.58 10.33 4.13
C THR A 265 -24.24 9.63 5.44
N LEU A 266 -23.40 8.59 5.41
CA LEU A 266 -22.90 7.92 6.61
C LEU A 266 -21.90 8.78 7.39
N ALA A 267 -20.96 9.43 6.69
CA ALA A 267 -19.90 10.22 7.31
C ALA A 267 -20.40 11.48 8.02
N TYR A 268 -21.31 12.23 7.39
CA TYR A 268 -21.86 13.48 7.96
C TYR A 268 -23.21 13.30 8.66
N GLY A 269 -23.79 12.11 8.58
CA GLY A 269 -25.17 11.83 8.99
C GLY A 269 -26.21 12.47 8.06
N LYS A 270 -27.45 11.98 8.10
CA LYS A 270 -28.56 12.88 7.78
C LYS A 270 -28.51 13.97 8.85
N LYS A 271 -28.33 15.25 8.48
CA LYS A 271 -28.77 16.34 9.35
C LYS A 271 -30.21 16.00 9.71
N SER A 272 -30.43 15.50 10.92
CA SER A 272 -31.77 15.19 11.41
C SER A 272 -32.53 16.50 11.26
N GLY A 273 -33.48 16.54 10.32
CA GLY A 273 -34.26 17.72 9.95
C GLY A 273 -35.21 18.16 11.06
N THR A 274 -34.79 18.08 12.31
CA THR A 274 -35.55 18.41 13.51
C THR A 274 -35.63 19.91 13.76
N GLU A 275 -34.94 20.77 12.98
CA GLU A 275 -35.05 22.23 13.08
C GLU A 275 -36.02 22.88 12.08
N ALA A 276 -36.63 22.12 11.15
CA ALA A 276 -37.53 22.70 10.14
C ALA A 276 -39.01 22.89 10.59
N GLN A 277 -39.35 22.66 11.87
CA GLN A 277 -40.75 22.69 12.34
C GLN A 277 -41.00 23.48 13.65
N LYS A 278 -40.20 24.52 13.94
CA LYS A 278 -40.46 25.43 15.08
C LYS A 278 -40.75 26.90 14.72
N GLY A 279 -41.12 27.18 13.47
CA GLY A 279 -41.33 28.55 12.99
C GLY A 279 -42.70 28.85 12.36
N LEU A 280 -43.72 28.02 12.58
CA LEU A 280 -45.09 28.30 12.15
C LEU A 280 -46.05 28.02 13.32
N ASN A 281 -46.10 28.97 14.26
CA ASN A 281 -47.24 29.22 15.14
C ASN A 281 -47.36 30.72 15.32
#